data_AF-A0A6N2KNU6-F1
#
_entry.id   AF-A0A6N2KNU6-F1
#
_cell.length_a   1.000
_cell.length_b   1.000
_cell.length_c   1.000
_cell.angle_alpha   90.00
_cell.angle_beta   90.00
_cell.angle_gamma   90.00
#
_symmetry.space_group_name_H-M   'P 1'
#
loop_
_entity.id
_entity.type
_entity.pdbx_description
1 polymer ?
#
loop_
_entity_poly.entity_id
_entity_poly.type
_entity_poly.pdbx_seq_one_letter_code
_entity_poly.pdbx_strand_id
1 'polypeptide(L)'
;MLCGDGEVEPTMDQVLQLPLEVFKEDVLALMILKLPYLGWEARKDLIHCWSILLKQKVDSRYCYVEYVENHFEFLDFLVVCYDNKEIALNCGLMLENA
;
A
#
# COMPACT_ATOMS: atom_id res chain seq x y z
N MET A 1 -13.23 -5.12 -6.91
CA MET A 1 -12.42 -4.13 -6.14
C MET A 1 -11.77 -4.87 -4.97
N LEU A 2 -10.63 -4.41 -4.46
CA LEU A 2 -9.80 -5.14 -3.47
C LEU A 2 -10.55 -5.61 -2.21
N CYS A 3 -11.64 -4.94 -1.87
CA CYS A 3 -12.68 -5.47 -1.01
C CYS A 3 -13.87 -5.88 -1.90
N GLY A 4 -14.20 -7.18 -1.90
CA GLY A 4 -15.42 -7.67 -2.53
C GLY A 4 -16.63 -6.90 -1.99
N ASP A 5 -17.59 -6.59 -2.86
CA ASP A 5 -18.80 -5.83 -2.55
C ASP A 5 -19.83 -6.65 -1.74
N GLY A 6 -19.38 -7.53 -0.84
CA GLY A 6 -20.24 -8.46 -0.08
C GLY A 6 -20.97 -9.53 -0.91
N GLU A 7 -21.09 -9.36 -2.24
CA GLU A 7 -21.83 -10.26 -3.13
C GLU A 7 -20.92 -11.18 -3.96
N VAL A 8 -19.64 -10.81 -4.15
CA VAL A 8 -18.66 -11.60 -4.93
C VAL A 8 -17.29 -11.49 -4.26
N GLU A 9 -16.81 -12.59 -3.68
CA GLU A 9 -15.42 -12.70 -3.26
C GLU A 9 -14.51 -12.55 -4.51
N PRO A 10 -13.51 -11.65 -4.49
CA PRO A 10 -12.65 -11.46 -5.64
C PRO A 10 -11.86 -12.76 -5.89
N THR A 11 -11.94 -13.25 -7.14
CA THR A 11 -11.26 -14.48 -7.56
C THR A 11 -9.75 -14.36 -7.30
N MET A 12 -9.13 -15.41 -6.72
CA MET A 12 -7.71 -15.40 -6.33
C MET A 12 -6.76 -14.85 -7.41
N ASP A 13 -7.03 -15.10 -8.69
CA ASP A 13 -6.21 -14.58 -9.79
C ASP A 13 -6.26 -13.06 -9.96
N GLN A 14 -7.43 -12.43 -9.74
CA GLN A 14 -7.56 -10.96 -9.78
C GLN A 14 -6.88 -10.29 -8.58
N VAL A 15 -6.85 -10.98 -7.45
CA VAL A 15 -6.18 -10.55 -6.22
C VAL A 15 -4.64 -10.62 -6.36
N LEU A 16 -4.13 -11.52 -7.20
CA LEU A 16 -2.70 -11.73 -7.44
C LEU A 16 -2.13 -10.85 -8.57
N GLN A 17 -2.91 -10.48 -9.58
CA GLN A 17 -2.42 -9.61 -10.67
C GLN A 17 -2.37 -8.12 -10.31
N LEU A 18 -3.32 -7.63 -9.50
CA LEU A 18 -3.37 -6.24 -9.09
C LEU A 18 -2.12 -5.75 -8.33
N PRO A 19 -1.58 -6.51 -7.36
CA PRO A 19 -0.36 -6.15 -6.66
C PRO A 19 0.81 -6.04 -7.63
N LEU A 20 0.95 -6.98 -8.57
CA LEU A 20 2.05 -6.97 -9.55
C LEU A 20 2.01 -5.72 -10.44
N GLU A 21 0.84 -5.29 -10.90
CA GLU A 21 0.72 -4.04 -11.67
C GLU A 21 0.95 -2.80 -10.81
N VAL A 22 0.42 -2.78 -9.57
CA VAL A 22 0.60 -1.67 -8.61
C VAL A 22 2.07 -1.49 -8.21
N PHE A 23 2.79 -2.59 -8.00
CA PHE A 23 4.22 -2.60 -7.69
C PHE A 23 5.08 -2.27 -8.94
N LYS A 24 4.60 -2.55 -10.15
CA LYS A 24 5.35 -2.30 -11.39
C LYS A 24 5.24 -0.85 -11.90
N GLU A 25 4.17 -0.15 -11.54
CA GLU A 25 3.85 1.21 -12.02
C GLU A 25 4.16 2.31 -10.98
N ASP A 26 4.88 2.00 -9.89
CA ASP A 26 5.17 2.95 -8.78
C ASP A 26 3.95 3.66 -8.20
N VAL A 27 2.79 3.03 -8.32
CA VAL A 27 1.51 3.57 -7.86
C VAL A 27 1.53 3.75 -6.34
N LEU A 28 2.28 2.90 -5.61
CA LEU A 28 2.45 3.00 -4.17
C LEU A 28 3.20 4.26 -3.75
N ALA A 29 4.32 4.57 -4.40
CA ALA A 29 5.07 5.80 -4.12
C ALA A 29 4.19 7.03 -4.37
N LEU A 30 3.43 7.05 -5.48
CA LEU A 30 2.48 8.11 -5.79
C LEU A 30 1.35 8.22 -4.76
N MET A 31 0.84 7.09 -4.28
CA MET A 31 -0.21 7.04 -3.26
C MET A 31 0.23 7.73 -1.96
N ILE A 32 1.45 7.48 -1.48
CA ILE A 32 1.97 8.12 -0.26
C ILE A 32 2.31 9.59 -0.52
N LEU A 33 2.87 9.92 -1.69
CA LEU A 33 3.14 11.32 -2.06
C LEU A 33 1.87 12.17 -2.07
N LYS A 34 0.73 11.57 -2.44
CA LYS A 34 -0.57 12.25 -2.46
C LYS A 34 -1.28 12.23 -1.11
N LEU A 35 -0.82 11.46 -0.13
CA LEU A 35 -1.47 11.28 1.17
C LEU A 35 -1.76 12.59 1.93
N PRO A 36 -0.87 13.63 1.93
CA PRO A 36 -1.19 14.94 2.51
C PRO A 36 -2.40 15.63 1.85
N TYR A 37 -2.61 15.39 0.56
CA TYR A 37 -3.64 16.06 -0.24
C TYR A 37 -4.98 15.30 -0.25
N LEU A 38 -5.01 14.08 0.29
CA LEU A 38 -6.22 13.27 0.37
C LEU A 38 -7.06 13.65 1.60
N GLY A 39 -8.39 13.57 1.46
CA GLY A 39 -9.31 13.68 2.58
C GLY A 39 -9.21 12.49 3.55
N TRP A 40 -9.76 12.65 4.75
CA TRP A 40 -9.69 11.66 5.83
C TRP A 40 -10.09 10.24 5.42
N GLU A 41 -11.25 10.08 4.78
CA GLU A 41 -11.72 8.74 4.35
C GLU A 41 -10.79 8.13 3.29
N ALA A 42 -10.34 8.90 2.32
CA ALA A 42 -9.40 8.42 1.30
C ALA A 42 -8.05 7.99 1.90
N ARG A 43 -7.58 8.65 2.98
CA ARG A 43 -6.38 8.20 3.71
C ARG A 43 -6.59 6.83 4.36
N LYS A 44 -7.77 6.57 4.93
CA LYS A 44 -8.11 5.28 5.56
C LYS A 44 -8.20 4.16 4.53
N ASP A 45 -8.85 4.42 3.39
CA ASP A 45 -8.93 3.47 2.28
C ASP A 45 -7.54 3.09 1.79
N LEU A 46 -6.63 4.06 1.72
CA LEU A 46 -5.26 3.85 1.26
C LEU A 46 -4.44 3.00 2.23
N ILE A 47 -4.55 3.22 3.55
CA ILE A 47 -3.96 2.33 4.58
C ILE A 47 -4.54 0.91 4.48
N HIS A 48 -5.84 0.80 4.23
CA HIS A 48 -6.49 -0.50 4.11
C HIS A 48 -5.96 -1.27 2.89
N CYS A 49 -5.89 -0.61 1.73
CA CYS A 49 -5.27 -1.16 0.52
C CYS A 49 -3.82 -1.55 0.75
N TRP A 50 -3.04 -0.69 1.42
CA TRP A 50 -1.66 -1.00 1.82
C TRP A 50 -1.57 -2.30 2.62
N SER A 51 -2.41 -2.45 3.65
CA SER A 51 -2.44 -3.62 4.51
C SER A 51 -2.81 -4.91 3.76
N ILE A 52 -3.65 -4.81 2.73
CA ILE A 52 -4.00 -5.95 1.87
C ILE A 52 -2.81 -6.32 0.97
N LEU A 53 -2.17 -5.32 0.35
CA LEU A 53 -1.04 -5.52 -0.57
C LEU A 53 0.17 -6.16 0.12
N LEU A 54 0.48 -5.74 1.36
CA LEU A 54 1.55 -6.31 2.18
C LEU A 54 1.36 -7.80 2.46
N LYS A 55 0.11 -8.25 2.57
CA LYS A 55 -0.23 -9.65 2.89
C LYS A 55 -0.24 -10.55 1.65
N GLN A 56 -0.11 -9.99 0.46
CA GLN A 56 -0.09 -10.76 -0.78
C GLN A 56 1.21 -11.54 -0.93
N LYS A 57 1.06 -12.82 -1.29
CA LYS A 57 2.17 -13.73 -1.57
C LYS A 57 2.07 -14.28 -2.97
N VAL A 58 3.18 -14.26 -3.70
CA VAL A 58 3.36 -14.98 -4.96
C VAL A 58 4.51 -15.96 -4.73
N ASP A 59 4.28 -17.25 -5.04
CA ASP A 59 5.27 -18.32 -4.84
C ASP A 59 5.90 -18.35 -3.44
N SER A 60 5.08 -18.14 -2.41
CA SER A 60 5.48 -18.08 -0.99
C SER A 60 6.37 -16.90 -0.60
N ARG A 61 6.60 -15.93 -1.49
CA ARG A 61 7.30 -14.66 -1.18
C ARG A 61 6.30 -13.51 -1.12
N TYR A 62 6.53 -12.57 -0.22
CA TYR A 62 5.73 -11.36 -0.11
C TYR A 62 6.11 -10.40 -1.24
N CYS A 63 5.15 -10.01 -2.08
CA CYS A 63 5.40 -9.12 -3.23
C CYS A 63 5.95 -7.75 -2.79
N TYR A 64 5.55 -7.28 -1.62
CA TYR A 64 6.06 -6.04 -1.04
C TYR A 64 7.56 -6.08 -0.75
N VAL A 65 8.09 -7.23 -0.28
CA VAL A 65 9.51 -7.34 0.06
C VAL A 65 10.35 -7.12 -1.20
N GLU A 66 9.96 -7.75 -2.30
CA GLU A 66 10.60 -7.56 -3.60
C GLU A 66 10.44 -6.12 -4.12
N TYR A 67 9.30 -5.46 -3.87
CA TYR A 67 9.13 -4.06 -4.23
C TYR A 67 10.05 -3.12 -3.46
N VAL A 68 10.14 -3.26 -2.13
CA VAL A 68 10.96 -2.39 -1.29
C VAL A 68 12.45 -2.62 -1.49
N GLU A 69 12.87 -3.86 -1.76
CA GLU A 69 14.25 -4.15 -2.16
C GLU A 69 14.68 -3.40 -3.43
N ASN A 70 13.72 -3.08 -4.30
CA ASN A 70 13.98 -2.31 -5.52
C ASN A 70 13.72 -0.79 -5.36
N HIS A 71 13.06 -0.36 -4.29
CA HIS A 71 12.62 1.04 -4.07
C HIS A 71 12.85 1.47 -2.61
N PHE A 72 14.10 1.44 -2.14
CA PHE A 72 14.44 1.82 -0.76
C PHE A 72 14.06 3.26 -0.41
N GLU A 73 14.05 4.17 -1.38
CA GLU A 73 13.61 5.56 -1.21
C GLU A 73 12.16 5.68 -0.71
N PHE A 74 11.36 4.62 -0.90
CA PHE A 74 10.00 4.53 -0.40
C PHE A 74 9.96 4.51 1.14
N LEU A 75 10.87 3.77 1.77
CA LEU A 75 10.99 3.72 3.23
C LEU A 75 11.48 5.06 3.78
N ASP A 76 12.46 5.68 3.11
CA ASP A 76 12.95 7.01 3.49
C ASP A 76 11.83 8.05 3.41
N PHE A 77 11.00 7.98 2.37
CA PHE A 77 9.85 8.86 2.21
C PHE A 77 8.81 8.68 3.33
N LEU A 78 8.51 7.44 3.71
CA LEU A 78 7.63 7.14 4.84
C LEU A 78 8.15 7.72 6.16
N VAL A 79 9.47 7.68 6.38
CA VAL A 79 10.13 8.29 7.55
C VAL A 79 10.02 9.81 7.51
N VAL A 80 10.32 10.45 6.37
CA VAL A 80 10.17 11.91 6.21
C VAL A 80 8.73 12.37 6.44
N CYS A 81 7.74 11.55 6.08
CA CYS A 81 6.33 11.87 6.31
C CYS A 81 5.96 12.00 7.80
N TYR A 82 6.76 11.48 8.75
CA TYR A 82 6.53 11.70 10.19
C TYR A 82 6.61 13.16 10.59
N ASP A 83 7.37 13.98 9.87
CA ASP A 83 7.46 15.42 10.14
C ASP A 83 6.14 16.14 9.83
N ASN A 84 5.28 15.54 9.00
CA ASN A 84 3.94 16.04 8.74
C ASN A 84 2.92 15.43 9.71
N LYS A 85 2.57 16.20 10.74
CA LYS A 85 1.62 15.81 11.79
C LYS A 85 0.26 15.32 11.29
N GLU A 86 -0.20 15.76 10.12
CA GLU A 86 -1.50 15.33 9.58
C GLU A 86 -1.49 13.90 9.05
N ILE A 87 -0.33 13.43 8.60
CA ILE A 87 -0.17 12.13 7.97
C ILE A 87 0.71 11.17 8.75
N ALA A 88 1.44 11.65 9.76
CA ALA A 88 2.35 10.87 10.59
C ALA A 88 1.71 9.59 11.15
N LEU A 89 0.45 9.65 11.60
CA LEU A 89 -0.27 8.46 12.07
C LEU A 89 -0.49 7.44 10.95
N ASN A 90 -0.86 7.91 9.76
CA ASN A 90 -1.11 7.04 8.61
C ASN A 90 0.18 6.36 8.15
N CYS A 91 1.27 7.14 8.05
CA CYS A 91 2.60 6.63 7.68
C CYS A 91 3.14 5.66 8.73
N GLY A 92 2.88 5.91 10.02
CA GLY A 92 3.27 4.98 11.07
C GLY A 92 2.52 3.66 11.04
N LEU A 93 1.21 3.68 10.76
CA LEU A 93 0.45 2.45 10.53
C LEU A 93 0.95 1.70 9.29
N MET A 94 1.41 2.40 8.25
CA MET A 94 2.01 1.76 7.09
C MET A 94 3.34 1.08 7.41
N LEU A 95 4.22 1.75 8.17
CA LEU A 95 5.51 1.18 8.60
C LEU A 95 5.35 0.02 9.57
N GLU A 96 4.39 0.07 10.49
CA GLU A 96 4.15 -1.01 11.46
C GLU A 96 3.73 -2.32 10.75
N ASN A 97 3.02 -2.20 9.63
CA ASN A 97 2.54 -3.34 8.85
C ASN A 97 3.52 -3.77 7.73
N ALA A 98 4.57 -2.98 7.50
CA ALA A 98 5.58 -3.20 6.47
C ALA A 98 6.62 -4.26 6.84
#